data_AF-H8WVE5-F1
#
_entry.id   AF-H8WVE5-F1
#
_cell.length_a   1.000
_cell.length_b   1.000
_cell.length_c   1.000
_cell.angle_alpha   90.00
_cell.angle_beta   90.00
_cell.angle_gamma   90.00
#
_symmetry.space_group_name_H-M   'P 1'
#
loop_
_entity.id
_entity.type
_entity.pdbx_description
1 polymer ?
#
loop_
_entity_poly.entity_id
_entity_poly.type
_entity_poly.pdbx_seq_one_letter_code
_entity_poly.pdbx_strand_id
1 'polypeptide(L)'
;MLRLFQKSVVPTTLLRPSIVAATSLLITPVRFNSTNKVASSAKYSKTESNINIDDLLKSSIPDLSFSESMSERFGFDTNRQPTPREIAKGIREFGTNAGRTVDVNYNNLARAFTQIKRVGNENKLRYLQKIQSRYIRPAKYRKQLKREWWRRKFSSGFKDLLAQVNDARRRGY
;
A
#
# COMPACT_ATOMS: atom_id res chain seq x y z
N MET A 1 -4.14 -27.81 66.11
CA MET A 1 -5.28 -28.03 65.18
C MET A 1 -4.98 -27.38 63.85
N LEU A 2 -4.61 -28.16 62.82
CA LEU A 2 -4.35 -27.68 61.45
C LEU A 2 -5.59 -27.96 60.60
N ARG A 3 -6.27 -26.91 60.10
CA ARG A 3 -7.32 -27.05 59.07
C ARG A 3 -6.72 -26.81 57.69
N LEU A 4 -6.64 -27.88 56.90
CA LEU A 4 -6.36 -27.86 55.47
C LEU A 4 -7.57 -27.25 54.73
N PHE A 5 -7.37 -26.10 54.07
CA PHE A 5 -8.31 -25.58 53.09
C PHE A 5 -8.05 -26.26 51.74
N GLN A 6 -8.91 -27.20 51.37
CA GLN A 6 -8.95 -27.71 50.00
C GLN A 6 -9.63 -26.68 49.08
N LYS A 7 -8.91 -26.17 48.09
CA LYS A 7 -9.48 -25.38 46.99
C LYS A 7 -9.92 -26.34 45.88
N SER A 8 -11.23 -26.44 45.70
CA SER A 8 -11.86 -27.05 44.52
C SER A 8 -11.52 -26.22 43.27
N VAL A 9 -10.95 -26.87 42.25
CA VAL A 9 -10.66 -26.29 40.94
C VAL A 9 -11.66 -26.88 39.96
N VAL A 10 -12.67 -26.09 39.57
CA VAL A 10 -13.61 -26.46 38.52
C VAL A 10 -13.14 -25.87 37.18
N PRO A 11 -13.00 -26.65 36.10
CA PRO A 11 -12.63 -26.11 34.79
C PRO A 11 -13.85 -25.49 34.10
N THR A 12 -13.82 -24.17 33.88
CA THR A 12 -14.80 -23.46 33.05
C THR A 12 -14.49 -23.69 31.56
N THR A 13 -15.26 -24.56 30.92
CA THR A 13 -15.25 -24.73 29.45
C THR A 13 -16.14 -23.68 28.79
N LEU A 14 -15.53 -22.64 28.20
CA LEU A 14 -16.24 -21.70 27.33
C LEU A 14 -16.28 -22.28 25.91
N LEU A 15 -17.45 -22.79 25.53
CA LEU A 15 -17.78 -23.15 24.15
C LEU A 15 -17.71 -21.91 23.25
N ARG A 16 -16.90 -22.01 22.20
CA ARG A 16 -16.70 -20.96 21.20
C ARG A 16 -17.62 -21.24 20.01
N PRO A 17 -18.58 -20.37 19.66
CA PRO A 17 -19.31 -20.55 18.41
C PRO A 17 -18.39 -20.25 17.23
N SER A 18 -18.29 -21.24 16.33
CA SER A 18 -17.71 -21.11 15.00
C SER A 18 -18.70 -20.35 14.12
N ILE A 19 -18.32 -19.15 13.69
CA ILE A 19 -19.01 -18.44 12.61
C ILE A 19 -18.00 -18.33 11.47
N VAL A 20 -18.10 -19.26 10.52
CA VAL A 20 -17.51 -19.11 9.19
C VAL A 20 -18.60 -18.49 8.33
N ALA A 21 -18.55 -17.17 8.17
CA ALA A 21 -19.32 -16.47 7.15
C ALA A 21 -18.34 -16.11 6.02
N ALA A 22 -18.35 -16.90 4.96
CA ALA A 22 -17.65 -16.59 3.72
C ALA A 22 -18.54 -15.64 2.90
N THR A 23 -18.23 -14.35 2.89
CA THR A 23 -18.82 -13.40 1.95
C THR A 23 -17.93 -13.33 0.71
N SER A 24 -18.41 -13.90 -0.39
CA SER A 24 -17.81 -13.75 -1.72
C SER A 24 -18.10 -12.33 -2.24
N LEU A 25 -17.04 -11.53 -2.42
CA LEU A 25 -17.12 -10.26 -3.15
C LEU A 25 -17.10 -10.59 -4.65
N LEU A 26 -18.24 -10.43 -5.32
CA LEU A 26 -18.32 -10.45 -6.79
C LEU A 26 -17.71 -9.15 -7.33
N ILE A 27 -16.62 -9.28 -8.08
CA ILE A 27 -15.98 -8.19 -8.82
C ILE A 27 -16.54 -8.24 -10.25
N THR A 28 -17.28 -7.20 -10.65
CA THR A 28 -17.68 -7.01 -12.05
C THR A 28 -16.60 -6.23 -12.81
N PRO A 29 -16.15 -6.68 -14.00
CA PRO A 29 -15.22 -5.91 -14.80
C PRO A 29 -15.94 -4.82 -15.61
N VAL A 30 -15.46 -3.58 -15.49
CA VAL A 30 -15.81 -2.47 -16.38
C VAL A 30 -15.06 -2.65 -17.70
N ARG A 31 -15.80 -2.76 -18.81
CA ARG A 31 -15.28 -2.96 -20.17
C ARG A 31 -15.27 -1.60 -20.89
N PHE A 32 -14.09 -1.07 -21.22
CA PHE A 32 -13.95 0.10 -22.08
C PHE A 32 -13.80 -0.36 -23.53
N ASN A 33 -14.81 -0.10 -24.36
CA ASN A 33 -14.70 -0.20 -25.82
C ASN A 33 -14.45 1.20 -26.38
N SER A 34 -13.29 1.40 -27.01
CA SER A 34 -13.02 2.56 -27.85
C SER A 34 -12.10 2.14 -28.98
N THR A 35 -12.65 1.97 -30.18
CA THR A 35 -11.98 2.23 -31.46
C THR A 35 -13.05 2.48 -32.52
N ASN A 36 -13.42 3.75 -32.74
CA ASN A 36 -14.05 4.15 -33.99
C ASN A 36 -12.95 4.22 -35.04
N LYS A 37 -12.93 3.26 -35.96
CA LYS A 37 -12.24 3.38 -37.24
C LYS A 37 -13.23 3.98 -38.23
N VAL A 38 -12.96 5.20 -38.71
CA VAL A 38 -13.56 5.69 -39.96
C VAL A 38 -12.42 6.04 -40.90
N ALA A 39 -12.57 5.53 -42.12
CA ALA A 39 -11.58 5.44 -43.16
C ALA A 39 -11.49 6.72 -44.01
N SER A 40 -10.34 6.85 -44.68
CA SER A 40 -10.12 7.40 -46.03
C SER A 40 -10.94 8.61 -46.50
N SER A 41 -10.26 9.69 -46.86
CA SER A 41 -10.17 10.11 -48.27
C SER A 41 -9.28 11.35 -48.42
N ALA A 42 -8.35 11.27 -49.37
CA ALA A 42 -7.68 12.43 -49.94
C ALA A 42 -8.31 12.68 -51.32
N LYS A 43 -8.69 13.92 -51.62
CA LYS A 43 -8.27 14.71 -52.80
C LYS A 43 -9.28 15.84 -53.15
N TYR A 44 -8.68 17.03 -53.30
CA TYR A 44 -8.91 18.11 -54.28
C TYR A 44 -10.23 18.90 -54.38
N SER A 45 -10.12 20.11 -53.83
CA SER A 45 -10.55 21.45 -54.29
C SER A 45 -11.67 21.62 -55.33
N LYS A 46 -12.71 22.36 -54.91
CA LYS A 46 -13.47 23.28 -55.76
C LYS A 46 -13.60 24.59 -54.98
N THR A 47 -13.10 25.67 -55.56
CA THR A 47 -13.18 27.04 -55.03
C THR A 47 -14.62 27.52 -55.13
N GLU A 48 -15.37 27.38 -54.05
CA GLU A 48 -16.45 28.30 -53.72
C GLU A 48 -15.94 29.19 -52.60
N SER A 49 -16.30 30.47 -52.61
CA SER A 49 -16.04 31.39 -51.51
C SER A 49 -16.88 30.98 -50.29
N ASN A 50 -16.53 29.85 -49.69
CA ASN A 50 -16.95 29.47 -48.36
C ASN A 50 -16.16 30.36 -47.42
N ILE A 51 -16.80 31.44 -47.00
CA ILE A 51 -16.35 32.21 -45.84
C ILE A 51 -16.34 31.22 -44.68
N ASN A 52 -15.16 30.72 -44.33
CA ASN A 52 -14.99 29.73 -43.30
C ASN A 52 -15.26 30.43 -41.96
N ILE A 53 -16.45 30.21 -41.40
CA ILE A 53 -16.92 30.86 -40.17
C ILE A 53 -15.90 30.62 -39.04
N ASP A 54 -15.20 29.48 -39.05
CA ASP A 54 -14.15 29.16 -38.09
C ASP A 54 -12.92 30.07 -38.18
N ASP A 55 -12.55 30.57 -39.37
CA ASP A 55 -11.42 31.49 -39.53
C ASP A 55 -11.81 32.93 -39.13
N LEU A 56 -13.07 33.32 -39.35
CA LEU A 56 -13.62 34.56 -38.81
C LEU A 56 -13.69 34.52 -37.28
N LEU A 57 -14.09 33.40 -36.68
CA LEU A 57 -14.13 33.23 -35.22
C LEU A 57 -12.73 33.24 -34.58
N LYS A 58 -11.72 32.68 -35.24
CA LYS A 58 -10.32 32.77 -34.77
C LYS A 58 -9.76 34.19 -34.81
N SER A 59 -10.13 34.98 -35.81
CA SER A 59 -9.65 36.36 -35.94
C SER A 59 -10.35 37.38 -35.04
N SER A 60 -11.53 37.03 -34.50
CA SER A 60 -12.40 37.94 -33.73
C SER A 60 -12.28 37.79 -32.21
N ILE A 61 -11.56 36.77 -31.73
CA ILE A 61 -11.28 36.59 -30.30
C ILE A 61 -9.84 37.09 -30.04
N PRO A 62 -9.64 38.19 -29.29
CA PRO A 62 -8.30 38.63 -28.94
C PRO A 62 -7.59 37.55 -28.12
N ASP A 63 -6.33 37.27 -28.49
CA ASP A 63 -5.49 36.20 -27.96
C ASP A 63 -5.18 36.42 -26.47
N LEU A 64 -6.12 36.00 -25.62
CA LEU A 64 -5.91 35.78 -24.19
C LEU A 64 -5.39 34.35 -24.02
N SER A 65 -4.21 34.07 -24.59
CA SER A 65 -3.50 32.80 -24.43
C SER A 65 -2.89 32.67 -23.02
N PHE A 66 -3.75 32.74 -22.00
CA PHE A 66 -3.50 32.09 -20.71
C PHE A 66 -3.92 30.61 -20.82
N SER A 67 -3.22 29.89 -21.68
CA SER A 67 -3.37 28.45 -21.87
C SER A 67 -2.00 27.82 -21.65
N GLU A 68 -1.44 28.04 -20.46
CA GLU A 68 -0.37 27.19 -19.94
C GLU A 68 -0.97 25.79 -19.81
N SER A 69 -0.64 24.94 -20.77
CA SER A 69 -1.21 23.61 -20.87
C SER A 69 -0.91 22.85 -19.57
N MET A 70 -1.91 22.21 -18.96
CA MET A 70 -1.67 21.36 -17.79
C MET A 70 -0.57 20.30 -18.06
N SER A 71 -0.37 19.92 -19.33
CA SER A 71 0.72 19.05 -19.78
C SER A 71 2.12 19.63 -19.53
N GLU A 72 2.35 20.93 -19.71
CA GLU A 72 3.62 21.58 -19.37
C GLU A 72 3.81 21.71 -17.86
N ARG A 73 2.73 21.99 -17.13
CA ARG A 73 2.77 22.10 -15.66
C ARG A 73 3.10 20.78 -14.96
N PHE A 74 2.80 19.63 -15.60
CA PHE A 74 3.08 18.29 -15.08
C PHE A 74 4.16 17.51 -15.86
N GLY A 75 4.78 18.08 -16.90
CA GLY A 75 5.96 17.53 -17.57
C GLY A 75 5.73 16.19 -18.29
N PHE A 76 4.58 15.99 -18.94
CA PHE A 76 4.25 14.75 -19.65
C PHE A 76 4.72 14.73 -21.13
N ASP A 77 5.89 15.29 -21.43
CA ASP A 77 6.45 15.19 -22.79
C ASP A 77 6.98 13.77 -23.03
N THR A 78 6.34 13.03 -23.93
CA THR A 78 6.52 11.57 -24.09
C THR A 78 7.88 11.18 -24.66
N ASN A 79 8.64 12.12 -25.22
CA ASN A 79 9.91 11.86 -25.91
C ASN A 79 11.16 12.29 -25.14
N ARG A 80 11.02 12.92 -23.98
CA ARG A 80 12.17 13.42 -23.19
C ARG A 80 12.49 12.47 -22.04
N GLN A 81 13.75 12.06 -21.92
CA GLN A 81 14.24 11.37 -20.73
C GLN A 81 14.12 12.32 -19.52
N PRO A 82 13.39 11.91 -18.46
CA PRO A 82 13.11 12.80 -17.33
C PRO A 82 14.40 13.14 -16.61
N THR A 83 14.56 14.41 -16.26
CA THR A 83 15.73 14.86 -15.49
C THR A 83 15.68 14.28 -14.07
N PRO A 84 16.83 14.04 -13.42
CA PRO A 84 16.85 13.52 -12.03
C PRO A 84 16.01 14.36 -11.06
N ARG A 85 15.91 15.67 -11.31
CA ARG A 85 15.10 16.61 -10.52
C ARG A 85 13.59 16.40 -10.71
N GLU A 86 13.14 16.05 -11.91
CA GLU A 86 11.74 15.74 -12.21
C GLU A 86 11.34 14.39 -11.62
N ILE A 87 12.22 13.39 -11.70
CA ILE A 87 12.04 12.10 -11.04
C ILE A 87 11.91 12.31 -9.53
N ALA A 88 12.83 13.07 -8.92
CA ALA A 88 12.78 13.38 -7.48
C ALA A 88 11.50 14.13 -7.07
N LYS A 89 10.97 15.02 -7.91
CA LYS A 89 9.66 15.66 -7.68
C LYS A 89 8.49 14.67 -7.70
N GLY A 90 8.59 13.60 -8.50
CA GLY A 90 7.58 12.54 -8.58
C GLY A 90 7.71 11.48 -7.47
N ILE A 91 8.90 11.31 -6.89
CA ILE A 91 9.11 10.45 -5.73
C ILE A 91 8.36 11.08 -4.55
N ARG A 92 7.32 10.38 -4.09
CA ARG A 92 6.55 10.78 -2.91
C ARG A 92 7.37 10.52 -1.64
N GLU A 93 8.34 11.38 -1.37
CA GLU A 93 9.22 11.26 -0.19
C GLU A 93 8.49 11.63 1.12
N PHE A 94 7.36 12.34 1.05
CA PHE A 94 6.66 12.84 2.23
C PHE A 94 5.15 12.58 2.15
N GLY A 95 4.63 11.75 3.06
CA GLY A 95 3.19 11.48 3.21
C GLY A 95 2.88 10.16 3.92
N THR A 96 1.61 9.89 4.23
CA THR A 96 1.17 8.61 4.83
C THR A 96 1.44 7.38 3.96
N ASN A 97 1.66 7.62 2.66
CA ASN A 97 2.03 6.60 1.68
C ASN A 97 3.55 6.38 1.59
N ALA A 98 4.36 7.33 2.09
CA ALA A 98 5.81 7.20 2.16
C ALA A 98 6.13 6.06 3.16
N GLY A 99 6.70 4.96 2.66
CA GLY A 99 6.94 3.74 3.44
C GLY A 99 5.85 2.66 3.35
N ARG A 100 4.87 2.81 2.44
CA ARG A 100 3.93 1.73 2.07
C ARG A 100 3.95 1.40 0.57
N THR A 101 4.84 2.03 -0.17
CA THR A 101 5.04 1.85 -1.61
C THR A 101 6.41 1.23 -1.85
N VAL A 102 6.54 0.49 -2.95
CA VAL A 102 7.79 -0.16 -3.39
C VAL A 102 7.84 -0.07 -4.90
N ASP A 103 8.99 0.34 -5.43
CA ASP A 103 9.20 0.38 -6.88
C ASP A 103 9.37 -1.02 -7.46
N VAL A 104 8.75 -1.24 -8.62
CA VAL A 104 8.85 -2.52 -9.33
C VAL A 104 10.07 -2.46 -10.24
N ASN A 105 11.13 -3.15 -9.84
CA ASN A 105 12.36 -3.24 -10.63
C ASN A 105 12.34 -4.49 -11.51
N TYR A 106 12.88 -4.37 -12.73
CA TYR A 106 13.10 -5.48 -13.68
C TYR A 106 11.84 -6.28 -14.02
N ASN A 107 10.67 -5.62 -14.07
CA ASN A 107 9.36 -6.24 -14.31
C ASN A 107 9.02 -7.40 -13.34
N ASN A 108 9.68 -7.46 -12.18
CA ASN A 108 9.48 -8.53 -11.20
C ASN A 108 8.46 -8.09 -10.13
N LEU A 109 7.18 -8.27 -10.46
CA LEU A 109 6.07 -7.93 -9.58
C LEU A 109 6.03 -8.79 -8.31
N ALA A 110 6.40 -10.08 -8.41
CA ALA A 110 6.39 -11.00 -7.27
C ALA A 110 7.35 -10.55 -6.16
N ARG A 111 8.54 -10.07 -6.54
CA ARG A 111 9.53 -9.52 -5.60
C ARG A 111 9.01 -8.23 -4.96
N ALA A 112 8.41 -7.34 -5.75
CA ALA A 112 7.82 -6.11 -5.22
C ALA A 112 6.70 -6.41 -4.20
N PHE A 113 5.83 -7.39 -4.46
CA PHE A 113 4.80 -7.82 -3.50
C PHE A 113 5.37 -8.45 -2.23
N THR A 114 6.51 -9.14 -2.32
CA THR A 114 7.18 -9.67 -1.13
C THR A 114 7.78 -8.54 -0.30
N GLN A 115 8.36 -7.55 -0.97
CA GLN A 115 8.95 -6.38 -0.33
C GLN A 115 7.89 -5.50 0.35
N ILE A 116 6.76 -5.23 -0.29
CA ILE A 116 5.67 -4.46 0.34
C ILE A 116 5.07 -5.22 1.54
N LYS A 117 4.99 -6.55 1.47
CA LYS A 117 4.57 -7.39 2.61
C LYS A 117 5.55 -7.30 3.77
N ARG A 118 6.86 -7.33 3.50
CA ARG A 118 7.92 -7.16 4.50
C ARG A 118 7.81 -5.80 5.20
N VAL A 119 7.74 -4.72 4.41
CA VAL A 119 7.61 -3.34 4.92
C VAL A 119 6.35 -3.19 5.79
N GLY A 120 5.22 -3.77 5.39
CA GLY A 120 3.99 -3.76 6.19
C GLY A 120 4.11 -4.53 7.52
N ASN A 121 4.92 -5.59 7.56
CA ASN A 121 5.18 -6.38 8.77
C ASN A 121 6.17 -5.70 9.72
N GLU A 122 7.25 -5.11 9.19
CA GLU A 122 8.24 -4.36 9.98
C GLU A 122 7.59 -3.17 10.69
N ASN A 123 6.72 -2.45 9.98
CA ASN A 123 5.92 -1.35 10.54
C ASN A 123 4.70 -1.82 11.38
N LYS A 124 4.49 -3.13 11.51
CA LYS A 124 3.41 -3.74 12.31
C LYS A 124 1.99 -3.25 11.95
N LEU A 125 1.75 -2.89 10.69
CA LEU A 125 0.50 -2.21 10.28
C LEU A 125 -0.75 -3.04 10.61
N ARG A 126 -0.75 -4.34 10.27
CA ARG A 126 -1.87 -5.24 10.56
C ARG A 126 -2.13 -5.44 12.05
N TYR A 127 -1.06 -5.48 12.84
CA TYR A 127 -1.16 -5.62 14.30
C TYR A 127 -1.76 -4.34 14.92
N LEU A 128 -1.28 -3.17 14.51
CA LEU A 128 -1.80 -1.88 14.96
C LEU A 128 -3.27 -1.69 14.57
N GLN A 129 -3.62 -2.00 13.32
CA GLN A 129 -5.01 -1.96 12.84
C GLN A 129 -5.93 -2.82 13.73
N LYS A 130 -5.49 -4.05 14.07
CA LYS A 130 -6.26 -4.95 14.94
C LYS A 130 -6.42 -4.39 16.35
N ILE A 131 -5.38 -3.79 16.92
CA ILE A 131 -5.44 -3.18 18.26
C ILE A 131 -6.33 -1.95 18.28
N GLN A 132 -6.24 -1.11 17.25
CA GLN A 132 -7.01 0.13 17.12
C GLN A 132 -8.48 -0.12 16.80
N SER A 133 -8.84 -1.30 16.29
CA SER A 133 -10.24 -1.66 15.97
C SER A 133 -11.21 -1.49 17.15
N ARG A 134 -10.73 -1.56 18.39
CA ARG A 134 -11.54 -1.40 19.61
C ARG A 134 -10.78 -0.65 20.69
N TYR A 135 -11.51 0.09 21.51
CA TYR A 135 -10.94 0.76 22.68
C TYR A 135 -10.42 -0.24 23.72
N ILE A 136 -9.22 0.02 24.24
CA ILE A 136 -8.60 -0.75 25.32
C ILE A 136 -8.35 0.20 26.49
N ARG A 137 -8.84 -0.17 27.68
CA ARG A 137 -8.58 0.58 28.91
C ARG A 137 -7.06 0.72 29.16
N PRO A 138 -6.57 1.89 29.61
CA PRO A 138 -5.13 2.16 29.71
C PRO A 138 -4.41 1.20 30.66
N ALA A 139 -5.04 0.82 31.78
CA ALA A 139 -4.47 -0.17 32.70
C ALA A 139 -4.27 -1.55 32.06
N LYS A 140 -5.20 -1.98 31.20
CA LYS A 140 -5.10 -3.24 30.46
C LYS A 140 -4.01 -3.15 29.40
N TYR A 141 -3.91 -2.03 28.68
CA TYR A 141 -2.87 -1.78 27.68
C TYR A 141 -1.46 -1.82 28.29
N ARG A 142 -1.25 -1.17 29.44
CA ARG A 142 0.03 -1.22 30.19
C ARG A 142 0.43 -2.66 30.56
N LYS A 143 -0.52 -3.47 31.05
CA LYS A 143 -0.27 -4.89 31.38
C LYS A 143 0.06 -5.72 30.15
N GLN A 144 -0.58 -5.45 29.01
CA GLN A 144 -0.28 -6.10 27.74
C GLN A 144 1.14 -5.76 27.27
N LEU A 145 1.51 -4.48 27.24
CA LEU A 145 2.85 -4.03 26.86
C LEU A 145 3.93 -4.68 27.72
N LYS A 146 3.75 -4.71 29.05
CA LYS A 146 4.70 -5.36 29.98
C LYS A 146 4.87 -6.85 29.68
N ARG A 147 3.76 -7.55 29.41
CA ARG A 147 3.78 -8.98 29.05
C ARG A 147 4.48 -9.24 27.72
N GLU A 148 4.18 -8.43 26.71
CA GLU A 148 4.82 -8.56 25.39
C GLU A 148 6.31 -8.26 25.45
N TRP A 149 6.71 -7.23 26.18
CA TRP A 149 8.12 -6.92 26.43
C TRP A 149 8.83 -8.09 27.11
N TRP A 150 8.24 -8.65 28.16
CA TRP A 150 8.84 -9.79 28.87
C TRP A 150 8.99 -11.01 27.95
N ARG A 151 7.97 -11.32 27.12
CA ARG A 151 8.04 -12.42 26.15
C ARG A 151 9.17 -12.21 25.13
N ARG A 152 9.36 -10.98 24.65
CA ARG A 152 10.46 -10.64 23.73
C ARG A 152 11.83 -10.81 24.42
N LYS A 153 11.98 -10.26 25.63
CA LYS A 153 13.22 -10.35 26.41
C LYS A 153 13.57 -11.81 26.73
N PHE A 154 12.60 -12.58 27.21
CA PHE A 154 12.77 -14.01 27.49
C PHE A 154 13.15 -14.79 26.23
N SER A 155 12.45 -14.59 25.12
CA SER A 155 12.75 -15.29 23.86
C SER A 155 14.15 -14.93 23.34
N SER A 156 14.61 -13.68 23.51
CA SER A 156 15.97 -13.29 23.14
C SER A 156 17.00 -14.03 24.00
N GLY A 157 16.89 -13.94 25.33
CA GLY A 157 17.84 -14.60 26.23
C GLY A 157 17.83 -16.13 26.08
N PHE A 158 16.68 -16.72 25.77
CA PHE A 158 16.60 -18.15 25.48
C PHE A 158 17.33 -18.53 24.17
N LYS A 159 17.25 -17.70 23.12
CA LYS A 159 18.03 -17.91 21.89
C LYS A 159 19.53 -17.78 22.15
N ASP A 160 19.93 -16.83 22.98
CA ASP A 160 21.33 -16.63 23.35
C ASP A 160 21.86 -17.85 24.14
N LEU A 161 21.06 -18.37 25.07
CA LEU A 161 21.36 -19.61 25.79
C LEU A 161 21.51 -20.79 24.83
N LEU A 162 20.58 -20.97 23.88
CA LEU A 162 20.68 -22.03 22.89
C LEU A 162 21.90 -21.87 21.99
N ALA A 163 22.29 -20.63 21.66
CA ALA A 163 23.51 -20.38 20.90
C ALA A 163 24.74 -20.82 21.70
N GLN A 164 24.81 -20.50 23.00
CA GLN A 164 25.90 -20.95 23.87
C GLN A 164 25.95 -22.47 24.01
N VAL A 165 24.79 -23.13 24.20
CA VAL A 165 24.72 -24.60 24.28
C VAL A 165 25.17 -25.24 22.97
N ASN A 166 24.75 -24.71 21.82
CA ASN A 166 25.20 -25.20 20.52
C ASN A 166 26.70 -24.99 20.30
N ASP A 167 27.24 -23.87 20.79
CA ASP A 167 28.66 -23.54 20.69
C ASP A 167 29.51 -24.39 21.66
N ALA A 168 28.96 -24.76 22.81
CA ALA A 168 29.54 -25.72 23.74
C ALA A 168 29.56 -27.14 23.14
N ARG A 169 28.42 -27.58 22.59
CA ARG A 169 28.29 -28.84 21.85
C ARG A 169 29.29 -28.92 20.68
N ARG A 170 29.48 -27.82 19.95
CA ARG A 170 30.45 -27.73 18.84
C ARG A 170 31.89 -27.89 19.32
N ARG A 171 32.21 -27.44 20.53
CA ARG A 171 33.53 -27.61 21.16
C ARG A 171 33.72 -28.95 21.88
N GLY A 172 32.64 -29.70 22.10
CA GLY A 172 32.66 -30.99 22.78
C GLY A 172 32.63 -30.90 24.31
N TYR A 173 32.12 -29.81 24.86
CA TYR A 173 31.77 -29.71 26.29
C TYR A 173 30.47 -30.45 26.62
#